data_AF-A0A0P6XPS9-F1
#
_entry.id   AF-A0A0P6XPS9-F1
#
_cell.length_a   1.000
_cell.length_b   1.000
_cell.length_c   1.000
_cell.angle_alpha   90.00
_cell.angle_beta   90.00
_cell.angle_gamma   90.00
#
_symmetry.space_group_name_H-M   'P 1'
#
loop_
_entity.id
_entity.type
_entity.pdbx_description
1 polymer ?
#
loop_
_entity_poly.entity_id
_entity_poly.type
_entity_poly.pdbx_seq_one_letter_code
_entity_poly.pdbx_strand_id
1 'polypeptide(L)'
;MNANLVTIEIDGKLTNIDEKDLRISDLVIIQTGDIVPADLRLIEFRGLEIDEFEITGELLPVEKKIAKDDVIAYHGSRVIRGYGKGVVLSTGEQTEYGKVLSQEGQQNQPYTFRIIDKENLWTIILFLPVFVLLFVQSYDLTLLIIFLFFSFVLNLLQNDNLCRYLIISNESKRLKRAHVQIRDIRALEHMGDINLVCFDKTGVLTTRQMDIKKVYFPDLIIETENGTKNIEESVAQLVYKACALCNDVLFFQKTILANPIDLALIRFAQKNRIDVNELLLQYKRIYD
;
A
#
# COMPACT_ATOMS: atom_id res chain seq x y z
N MET A 1 -23.49 2.81 -2.78
CA MET A 1 -22.51 3.63 -2.06
C MET A 1 -22.93 3.57 -0.60
N ASN A 2 -22.21 2.81 0.25
CA ASN A 2 -22.44 2.92 1.68
C ASN A 2 -21.95 4.31 2.08
N ALA A 3 -22.86 5.17 2.52
CA ALA A 3 -22.48 6.44 3.11
C ALA A 3 -21.71 6.13 4.40
N ASN A 4 -20.46 6.58 4.48
CA ASN A 4 -19.74 6.59 5.75
C ASN A 4 -20.39 7.67 6.59
N LEU A 5 -21.08 7.25 7.66
CA LEU A 5 -21.72 8.16 8.59
C LEU A 5 -20.70 8.64 9.61
N VAL A 6 -20.70 9.94 9.87
CA VAL A 6 -19.85 10.60 10.87
C VAL A 6 -20.73 11.20 11.95
N THR A 7 -20.41 10.92 13.22
CA THR A 7 -21.10 11.52 14.36
C THR A 7 -20.48 12.87 14.71
N ILE A 8 -21.29 13.92 14.64
CA ILE A 8 -20.92 15.28 15.05
C ILE A 8 -21.78 15.76 16.20
N GLU A 9 -21.30 16.75 16.95
CA GLU A 9 -22.04 17.42 18.01
C GLU A 9 -22.38 18.85 17.59
N ILE A 10 -23.68 19.15 17.53
CA ILE A 10 -24.21 20.48 17.27
C ILE A 10 -25.06 20.88 18.47
N ASP A 11 -24.76 22.02 19.10
CA ASP A 11 -25.48 22.54 20.27
C ASP A 11 -25.68 21.51 21.39
N GLY A 12 -24.67 20.66 21.63
CA GLY A 12 -24.70 19.60 22.63
C GLY A 12 -25.51 18.35 22.25
N LYS A 13 -26.00 18.25 21.01
CA LYS A 13 -26.73 17.08 20.49
C LYS A 13 -25.91 16.34 19.44
N LEU A 14 -25.88 15.02 19.59
CA LEU A 14 -25.19 14.14 18.64
C LEU A 14 -26.06 13.89 17.41
N THR A 15 -25.49 14.15 16.23
CA THR A 15 -26.15 13.99 14.95
C THR A 15 -25.21 13.25 13.99
N ASN A 16 -25.75 12.31 13.21
CA ASN A 16 -24.98 11.64 12.18
C ASN A 16 -25.18 12.37 10.84
N ILE A 17 -24.07 12.70 10.18
CA ILE A 17 -24.03 13.29 8.85
C ILE A 17 -23.23 12.39 7.90
N ASP A 18 -23.35 12.61 6.59
CA ASP A 18 -22.46 11.97 5.61
C ASP A 18 -21.05 12.59 5.73
N GLU A 19 -20.01 11.76 5.62
CA GLU A 19 -18.61 12.20 5.61
C GLU A 19 -18.36 13.35 4.60
N LYS A 20 -19.09 13.37 3.47
CA LYS A 20 -18.99 14.42 2.45
C LYS A 20 -19.51 15.78 2.90
N ASP A 21 -20.42 15.80 3.86
CA ASP A 21 -21.03 17.02 4.38
C ASP A 21 -20.19 17.64 5.51
N LEU A 22 -19.12 16.97 5.94
CA LEU A 22 -18.24 17.39 7.02
C LEU A 22 -17.45 18.65 6.66
N ARG A 23 -17.44 19.63 7.56
CA ARG A 23 -16.80 20.93 7.37
C ARG A 23 -15.73 21.20 8.41
N ILE A 24 -14.82 22.10 8.05
CA ILE A 24 -13.83 22.64 8.98
C ILE A 24 -14.56 23.29 10.16
N SER A 25 -14.05 23.05 11.37
CA SER A 25 -14.63 23.48 12.65
C SER A 25 -15.81 22.65 13.16
N ASP A 26 -16.28 21.64 12.42
CA ASP A 26 -17.26 20.70 12.97
C ASP A 26 -16.64 19.92 14.14
N LEU A 27 -17.47 19.61 15.13
CA LEU A 27 -17.05 18.90 16.32
C LEU A 27 -17.42 17.42 16.16
N VAL A 28 -16.41 16.59 15.89
CA VAL A 28 -16.54 15.17 15.56
C VAL A 28 -16.29 14.33 16.80
N ILE A 29 -17.06 13.26 16.92
CA ILE A 29 -16.88 12.23 17.93
C ILE A 29 -16.41 10.95 17.26
N ILE A 30 -15.36 10.36 17.83
CA ILE A 30 -14.79 9.09 17.40
C ILE A 30 -14.78 8.12 18.59
N GLN A 31 -15.08 6.86 18.31
CA GLN A 31 -15.08 5.78 19.29
C GLN A 31 -14.40 4.53 18.71
N THR A 32 -14.23 3.54 19.57
CA THR A 32 -13.60 2.26 19.21
C THR A 32 -14.27 1.62 17.99
N GLY A 33 -13.46 1.32 16.97
CA GLY A 33 -13.90 0.73 15.71
C GLY A 33 -14.09 1.73 14.57
N ASP A 34 -14.21 3.02 14.87
CA ASP A 34 -14.39 4.07 13.87
C ASP A 34 -13.11 4.30 13.06
N ILE A 35 -13.29 4.75 11.82
CA ILE A 35 -12.25 5.34 11.00
C ILE A 35 -12.34 6.85 11.18
N VAL A 36 -11.21 7.50 11.43
CA VAL A 36 -11.15 8.95 11.60
C VAL A 36 -11.48 9.63 10.25
N PRO A 37 -12.55 10.44 10.16
CA PRO A 37 -13.11 10.91 8.88
C PRO A 37 -12.45 12.18 8.33
N ALA A 38 -11.54 12.79 9.08
CA ALA A 38 -10.87 14.05 8.77
C ALA A 38 -9.65 14.22 9.69
N ASP A 39 -8.76 15.17 9.43
CA ASP A 39 -7.77 15.48 10.46
C ASP A 39 -8.45 16.24 11.59
N LEU A 40 -8.37 15.69 12.79
CA LEU A 40 -9.03 16.22 13.98
C LEU A 40 -8.00 16.73 14.97
N ARG A 41 -8.20 17.95 15.47
CA ARG A 41 -7.54 18.41 16.70
C ARG A 41 -8.36 17.93 17.89
N LEU A 42 -7.81 17.01 18.65
CA LEU A 42 -8.51 16.44 19.80
C LEU A 42 -8.64 17.47 20.92
N ILE A 43 -9.86 17.60 21.45
CA ILE A 43 -10.22 18.50 22.56
C ILE A 43 -10.53 17.72 23.84
N GLU A 44 -11.10 16.52 23.72
CA GLU A 44 -11.33 15.61 24.84
C GLU A 44 -11.08 14.18 24.36
N PHE A 45 -10.37 13.38 25.14
CA PHE A 45 -10.21 11.96 24.85
C PHE A 45 -9.96 11.17 26.13
N ARG A 46 -10.33 9.88 26.11
CA ARG A 46 -10.16 8.96 27.24
C ARG A 46 -9.66 7.62 26.74
N GLY A 47 -8.44 7.27 27.16
CA GLY A 47 -7.79 6.01 26.80
C GLY A 47 -7.72 5.76 25.28
N LEU A 48 -7.57 6.84 24.50
CA LEU A 48 -7.67 6.82 23.05
C LEU A 48 -6.38 6.27 22.44
N GLU A 49 -6.50 5.15 21.73
CA GLU A 49 -5.44 4.52 20.96
C GLU A 49 -5.87 4.46 19.50
N ILE A 50 -5.01 4.96 18.61
CA ILE A 50 -5.29 5.07 17.18
C ILE A 50 -4.18 4.37 16.40
N ASP A 51 -4.58 3.54 15.44
CA ASP A 51 -3.70 2.97 14.43
C ASP A 51 -3.49 3.99 13.31
N GLU A 52 -2.30 4.60 13.30
CA GLU A 52 -1.86 5.63 12.35
C GLU A 52 -0.85 5.05 11.34
N PHE A 53 -0.88 3.73 11.12
CA PHE A 53 0.08 3.04 10.27
C PHE A 53 0.14 3.64 8.85
N GLU A 54 -1.00 3.90 8.21
CA GLU A 54 -1.05 4.32 6.80
C GLU A 54 -0.43 5.71 6.55
N ILE A 55 -0.22 6.51 7.61
CA ILE A 55 0.40 7.83 7.49
C ILE A 55 1.80 7.91 8.13
N THR A 56 2.02 7.21 9.24
CA THR A 56 3.30 7.24 9.96
C THR A 56 4.24 6.08 9.60
N GLY A 57 3.71 4.98 9.09
CA GLY A 57 4.44 3.73 8.86
C GLY A 57 4.76 2.93 10.15
N GLU A 58 4.27 3.39 11.30
CA GLU A 58 4.50 2.74 12.59
C GLU A 58 3.47 1.64 12.85
N LEU A 59 3.93 0.46 13.28
CA LEU A 59 3.10 -0.75 13.42
C LEU A 59 2.25 -0.79 14.68
N LEU A 60 2.67 -0.07 15.72
CA LEU A 60 1.96 -0.09 17.00
C LEU A 60 0.97 1.07 17.06
N PRO A 61 -0.26 0.84 17.54
CA PRO A 61 -1.20 1.92 17.79
C PRO A 61 -0.61 2.96 18.73
N VAL A 62 -0.87 4.23 18.44
CA VAL A 62 -0.37 5.37 19.20
C VAL A 62 -1.39 5.75 20.27
N GLU A 63 -0.97 5.68 21.53
CA GLU A 63 -1.75 6.19 22.66
C GLU A 63 -1.69 7.73 22.68
N LYS A 64 -2.85 8.37 22.51
CA LYS A 64 -2.95 9.84 22.55
C LYS A 64 -2.88 10.29 24.01
N LYS A 65 -1.94 11.20 24.29
CA LYS A 65 -1.68 11.76 25.63
C LYS A 65 -1.85 13.26 25.61
N ILE A 66 -2.27 13.82 26.74
CA ILE A 66 -2.39 15.26 26.91
C ILE A 66 -0.98 15.85 26.81
N ALA A 67 -0.73 16.60 25.75
CA ALA A 67 0.52 17.31 25.50
C ALA A 67 0.29 18.82 25.59
N LYS A 68 1.39 19.59 25.65
CA LYS A 68 1.33 21.06 25.49
C LYS A 68 0.99 21.46 24.06
N ASP A 69 1.39 20.62 23.10
CA ASP A 69 1.13 20.80 21.69
C ASP A 69 -0.18 20.13 21.29
N ASP A 70 -0.66 20.48 20.11
CA ASP A 70 -1.91 19.97 19.57
C ASP A 70 -1.83 18.47 19.32
N VAL A 71 -2.76 17.73 19.92
CA VAL A 71 -2.90 16.30 19.73
C VAL A 71 -3.82 16.07 18.52
N ILE A 72 -3.24 15.58 17.44
CA ILE A 72 -3.94 15.36 16.17
C ILE A 72 -4.30 13.88 16.01
N ALA A 73 -5.49 13.62 15.49
CA ALA A 73 -5.89 12.32 14.94
C ALA A 73 -6.04 12.46 13.41
N TYR A 74 -5.34 11.65 12.64
CA TYR A 74 -5.26 11.81 11.19
C TYR A 74 -6.37 11.07 10.45
N HIS A 75 -6.86 11.67 9.36
CA HIS A 75 -7.81 11.07 8.43
C HIS A 75 -7.36 9.66 7.98
N GLY A 76 -8.29 8.69 7.98
CA GLY A 76 -8.05 7.31 7.56
C GLY A 76 -7.47 6.40 8.64
N SER A 77 -7.03 6.96 9.77
CA SER A 77 -6.55 6.20 10.93
C SER A 77 -7.71 5.46 11.61
N ARG A 78 -7.45 4.33 12.25
CA ARG A 78 -8.49 3.52 12.92
C ARG A 78 -8.42 3.65 14.43
N VAL A 79 -9.54 3.90 15.09
CA VAL A 79 -9.60 3.92 16.55
C VAL A 79 -9.62 2.49 17.08
N ILE A 80 -8.56 2.08 17.76
CA ILE A 80 -8.40 0.74 18.34
C ILE A 80 -9.10 0.67 19.71
N ARG A 81 -9.00 1.73 20.50
CA ARG A 81 -9.59 1.79 21.82
C ARG A 81 -9.91 3.23 22.23
N GLY A 82 -10.90 3.36 23.10
CA GLY A 82 -11.21 4.61 23.78
C GLY A 82 -12.21 5.47 23.04
N TYR A 83 -12.22 6.73 23.46
CA TYR A 83 -13.15 7.77 23.00
C TYR A 83 -12.37 9.05 22.72
N GLY A 84 -12.73 9.73 21.65
CA GLY A 84 -12.16 11.02 21.27
C GLY A 84 -13.24 11.97 20.78
N LYS A 85 -13.03 13.24 21.07
CA LYS A 85 -13.80 14.38 20.61
C LYS A 85 -12.81 15.37 20.05
N GLY A 86 -13.03 15.83 18.82
CA GLY A 86 -12.08 16.69 18.12
C GLY A 86 -12.75 17.66 17.17
N VAL A 87 -12.06 18.75 16.89
CA VAL A 87 -12.47 19.76 15.91
C VAL A 87 -11.81 19.45 14.58
N VAL A 88 -12.59 19.47 13.50
CA VAL A 88 -12.09 19.24 12.14
C VAL A 88 -11.14 20.37 11.72
N LEU A 89 -9.91 20.00 11.37
CA LEU A 89 -8.89 20.91 10.82
C LEU A 89 -8.94 20.94 9.28
N SER A 90 -9.00 19.77 8.66
CA SER A 90 -8.92 19.58 7.20
C SER A 90 -9.77 18.37 6.78
N THR A 91 -10.34 18.45 5.58
CA THR A 91 -11.15 17.37 4.97
C THR A 91 -10.68 17.09 3.54
N GLY A 92 -10.95 15.88 3.03
CA GLY A 92 -10.64 15.48 1.66
C GLY A 92 -9.16 15.62 1.31
N GLU A 93 -8.87 16.20 0.13
CA GLU A 93 -7.51 16.38 -0.39
C GLU A 93 -6.61 17.28 0.48
N GLN A 94 -7.20 18.10 1.35
CA GLN A 94 -6.45 18.99 2.25
C GLN A 94 -5.99 18.29 3.54
N THR A 95 -6.43 17.06 3.78
CA THR A 95 -5.90 16.25 4.90
C THR A 95 -4.45 15.86 4.66
N GLU A 96 -3.70 15.52 5.71
CA GLU A 96 -2.33 15.03 5.55
C GLU A 96 -2.28 13.77 4.66
N TYR A 97 -3.23 12.85 4.86
CA TYR A 97 -3.38 11.68 3.99
C TYR A 97 -3.75 12.07 2.54
N GLY A 98 -4.67 13.02 2.37
CA GLY A 98 -5.09 13.53 1.06
C GLY A 98 -3.97 14.24 0.29
N LYS A 99 -3.10 14.99 0.98
CA LYS A 99 -1.92 15.64 0.41
C LYS A 99 -0.91 14.63 -0.14
N VAL A 100 -0.72 13.51 0.56
CA VAL A 100 0.15 12.43 0.09
C VAL A 100 -0.40 11.82 -1.21
N LEU A 101 -1.71 11.52 -1.26
CA LEU A 101 -2.33 10.92 -2.45
C LEU A 101 -2.40 11.86 -3.67
N SER A 102 -2.66 13.15 -3.43
CA SER A 102 -2.79 14.13 -4.52
C SER A 102 -1.46 14.43 -5.23
N GLN A 103 -0.32 14.17 -4.58
CA GLN A 103 0.99 14.22 -5.22
C GLN A 103 1.20 13.11 -6.27
N GLU A 104 0.64 11.91 -6.05
CA GLU A 104 0.79 10.79 -6.99
C GLU A 104 -0.07 10.93 -8.26
N GLY A 105 -1.17 11.69 -8.19
CA GLY A 105 -2.14 11.84 -9.28
C GLY A 105 -1.61 12.60 -10.50
N GLN A 106 -0.56 13.41 -10.36
CA GLN A 106 -0.08 14.27 -11.45
C GLN A 106 0.85 13.56 -12.47
N GLN A 107 1.40 12.37 -12.17
CA GLN A 107 2.35 11.68 -13.05
C GLN A 107 1.79 10.48 -13.83
N ASN A 108 0.58 10.02 -13.51
CA ASN A 108 0.03 8.78 -14.06
C ASN A 108 -0.82 8.96 -15.33
N GLN A 109 -0.34 9.71 -16.33
CA GLN A 109 -0.93 9.54 -17.65
C GLN A 109 -0.41 8.21 -18.24
N PRO A 110 -1.29 7.23 -18.52
CA PRO A 110 -0.87 6.00 -19.15
C PRO A 110 -0.21 6.33 -20.47
N TYR A 111 0.98 5.76 -20.69
CA TYR A 111 1.73 5.97 -21.93
C TYR A 111 0.84 5.63 -23.13
N THR A 112 0.50 6.65 -23.92
CA THR A 112 -0.20 6.45 -25.18
C THR A 112 0.85 6.25 -26.25
N PHE A 113 0.94 5.02 -26.75
CA PHE A 113 1.81 4.70 -27.88
C PHE A 113 1.37 5.54 -29.09
N ARG A 114 2.19 6.50 -29.51
CA ARG A 114 1.98 7.21 -30.77
C ARG A 114 2.68 6.44 -31.88
N ILE A 115 1.88 5.90 -32.78
CA ILE A 115 2.36 5.20 -33.99
C ILE A 115 3.02 6.20 -34.97
N ILE A 116 2.65 7.48 -34.89
CA ILE A 116 3.16 8.53 -35.77
C ILE A 116 3.80 9.61 -34.91
N ASP A 117 5.13 9.65 -34.91
CA ASP A 117 5.88 10.75 -34.34
C ASP A 117 6.09 11.85 -35.37
N LYS A 118 5.95 13.09 -34.91
CA LYS A 118 6.13 14.28 -35.76
C LYS A 118 7.54 14.33 -36.37
N GLU A 119 8.52 13.74 -35.71
CA GLU A 119 9.91 13.66 -36.16
C GLU A 119 10.04 12.81 -37.44
N ASN A 120 9.18 11.82 -37.63
CA ASN A 120 9.18 10.96 -38.82
C ASN A 120 8.41 11.55 -40.00
N LEU A 121 7.79 12.74 -39.87
CA LEU A 121 7.11 13.41 -40.98
C LEU A 121 8.07 13.90 -42.06
N TRP A 122 9.36 14.09 -41.75
CA TRP A 122 10.34 14.52 -42.73
C TRP A 122 10.57 13.49 -43.85
N THR A 123 10.33 12.21 -43.59
CA THR A 123 10.44 11.16 -44.63
C THR A 123 9.39 11.35 -45.73
N ILE A 124 8.19 11.86 -45.39
CA ILE A 124 7.15 12.15 -46.37
C ILE A 124 7.64 13.24 -47.32
N ILE A 125 8.28 14.28 -46.76
CA ILE A 125 8.88 15.37 -47.54
C ILE A 125 9.99 14.85 -48.46
N LEU A 126 10.79 13.87 -48.00
CA LEU A 126 11.86 13.25 -48.79
C LEU A 126 11.32 12.43 -49.99
N PHE A 127 10.25 11.66 -49.80
CA PHE A 127 9.71 10.77 -50.85
C PHE A 127 8.73 11.46 -51.82
N LEU A 128 8.16 12.60 -51.44
CA LEU A 128 7.19 13.35 -52.25
C LEU A 128 7.71 13.71 -53.67
N PRO A 129 8.94 14.21 -53.86
CA PRO A 129 9.42 14.61 -55.19
C PRO A 129 9.57 13.42 -56.13
N VAL A 130 10.07 12.30 -55.60
CA VAL A 130 10.24 11.05 -56.36
C VAL A 130 8.88 10.48 -56.75
N PHE A 131 7.90 10.54 -55.85
CA PHE A 131 6.52 10.14 -56.13
C PHE A 131 5.89 10.96 -57.27
N VAL A 132 6.01 12.29 -57.22
CA VAL A 132 5.47 13.19 -58.26
C VAL A 132 6.14 12.92 -59.62
N LEU A 133 7.46 12.69 -59.63
CA LEU A 133 8.20 12.43 -60.86
C LEU A 133 7.76 11.10 -61.50
N LEU A 134 7.63 10.03 -60.71
CA LEU A 134 7.13 8.73 -61.17
C LEU A 134 5.67 8.80 -61.65
N PHE A 135 4.82 9.58 -60.95
CA PHE A 135 3.43 9.77 -61.34
C PHE A 135 3.29 10.46 -62.71
N VAL A 136 4.12 11.47 -62.98
CA VAL A 136 4.09 12.23 -64.24
C VAL A 136 4.72 11.45 -65.41
N GLN A 137 5.78 10.68 -65.16
CA GLN A 137 6.51 9.98 -66.24
C GLN A 137 5.90 8.63 -66.62
N SER A 138 5.54 7.80 -65.65
CA SER A 138 5.35 6.38 -65.91
C SER A 138 3.89 5.98 -66.12
N TYR A 139 2.92 6.69 -65.51
CA TYR A 139 1.48 6.35 -65.43
C TYR A 139 1.17 4.88 -65.05
N ASP A 140 2.19 4.11 -64.70
CA ASP A 140 2.13 2.71 -64.36
C ASP A 140 1.74 2.59 -62.88
N LEU A 141 0.49 2.19 -62.67
CA LEU A 141 -0.08 1.99 -61.35
C LEU A 141 0.70 0.95 -60.54
N THR A 142 1.29 -0.06 -61.19
CA THR A 142 2.04 -1.12 -60.51
C THR A 142 3.31 -0.58 -59.88
N LEU A 143 4.09 0.22 -60.62
CA LEU A 143 5.31 0.86 -60.09
C LEU A 143 5.01 1.83 -58.95
N LEU A 144 3.93 2.59 -59.06
CA LEU A 144 3.52 3.55 -58.03
C LEU A 144 3.11 2.85 -56.73
N ILE A 145 2.34 1.75 -56.82
CA ILE A 145 1.94 0.94 -55.66
C ILE A 145 3.18 0.33 -54.98
N ILE A 146 4.13 -0.22 -55.75
CA ILE A 146 5.37 -0.79 -55.21
C ILE A 146 6.18 0.29 -54.49
N PHE A 147 6.30 1.49 -55.06
CA PHE A 147 7.01 2.61 -54.45
C PHE A 147 6.36 3.05 -53.13
N LEU A 148 5.03 3.21 -53.11
CA LEU A 148 4.31 3.58 -51.89
C LEU A 148 4.47 2.52 -50.79
N PHE A 149 4.40 1.24 -51.15
CA PHE A 149 4.63 0.14 -50.21
C PHE A 149 6.04 0.20 -49.62
N PHE A 150 7.06 0.40 -50.45
CA PHE A 150 8.44 0.48 -49.99
C PHE A 150 8.70 1.71 -49.11
N SER A 151 8.14 2.86 -49.48
CA SER A 151 8.20 4.09 -48.67
C SER A 151 7.51 3.92 -47.31
N PHE A 152 6.36 3.24 -47.27
CA PHE A 152 5.66 2.92 -46.04
C PHE A 152 6.48 1.99 -45.13
N VAL A 153 7.06 0.92 -45.69
CA VAL A 153 7.91 -0.02 -44.93
C VAL A 153 9.14 0.69 -44.38
N LEU A 154 9.80 1.56 -45.15
CA LEU A 154 10.95 2.35 -44.68
C LEU A 154 10.57 3.30 -43.54
N ASN A 155 9.41 3.98 -43.64
CA ASN A 155 8.92 4.86 -42.56
C ASN A 155 8.60 4.07 -41.29
N LEU A 156 8.03 2.86 -41.42
CA LEU A 156 7.77 1.96 -40.30
C LEU A 156 9.07 1.50 -39.62
N LEU A 157 10.10 1.16 -40.40
CA LEU A 157 11.42 0.72 -39.92
C LEU A 157 12.21 1.83 -39.20
N GLN A 158 12.04 3.08 -39.61
CA GLN A 158 12.64 4.24 -38.90
C GLN A 158 11.94 4.57 -37.59
N ASN A 159 10.75 4.03 -37.35
CA ASN A 159 10.03 4.26 -36.12
C ASN A 159 10.56 3.35 -35.00
N ASP A 160 11.62 3.80 -34.33
CA ASP A 160 12.24 3.12 -33.18
C ASP A 160 11.23 2.80 -32.06
N ASN A 161 10.16 3.58 -31.93
CA ASN A 161 9.16 3.39 -30.89
C ASN A 161 8.39 2.08 -31.06
N LEU A 162 8.09 1.66 -32.30
CA LEU A 162 7.45 0.37 -32.56
C LEU A 162 8.33 -0.80 -32.10
N CYS A 163 9.61 -0.77 -32.44
CA CYS A 163 10.57 -1.80 -32.04
C CYS A 163 10.73 -1.84 -30.52
N ARG A 164 10.89 -0.68 -29.86
CA ARG A 164 10.96 -0.57 -28.40
C ARG A 164 9.71 -1.13 -27.73
N TYR A 165 8.53 -0.78 -28.23
CA TYR A 165 7.26 -1.28 -27.69
C TYR A 165 7.15 -2.81 -27.76
N LEU A 166 7.50 -3.42 -28.89
CA LEU A 166 7.46 -4.88 -29.04
C LEU A 166 8.41 -5.59 -28.08
N ILE A 167 9.62 -5.08 -27.92
CA ILE A 167 10.62 -5.61 -26.97
C ILE A 167 10.07 -5.50 -25.54
N ILE A 168 9.65 -4.31 -25.11
CA ILE A 168 9.17 -4.09 -23.74
C ILE A 168 7.89 -4.88 -23.45
N SER A 169 6.98 -5.01 -24.42
CA SER A 169 5.77 -5.83 -24.28
C SER A 169 6.11 -7.30 -24.02
N ASN A 170 7.11 -7.85 -24.71
CA ASN A 170 7.56 -9.21 -24.49
C ASN A 170 8.25 -9.38 -23.12
N GLU A 171 9.11 -8.43 -22.74
CA GLU A 171 9.79 -8.42 -21.44
C GLU A 171 8.81 -8.25 -20.26
N SER A 172 7.80 -7.40 -20.41
CA SER A 172 6.73 -7.23 -19.42
C SER A 172 5.96 -8.53 -19.17
N LYS A 173 5.70 -9.33 -20.23
CA LYS A 173 5.10 -10.67 -20.07
C LYS A 173 6.03 -11.61 -19.29
N ARG A 174 7.34 -11.55 -19.50
CA ARG A 174 8.33 -12.34 -18.76
C ARG A 174 8.34 -11.94 -17.27
N LEU A 175 8.36 -10.65 -16.98
CA LEU A 175 8.35 -10.10 -15.61
C LEU A 175 7.04 -10.43 -14.87
N LYS A 176 5.90 -10.40 -15.57
CA LYS A 176 4.62 -10.84 -15.01
C LYS A 176 4.62 -12.30 -14.58
N ARG A 177 5.31 -13.19 -15.31
CA ARG A 177 5.50 -14.59 -14.89
C ARG A 177 6.37 -14.74 -13.64
N ALA A 178 7.23 -13.77 -13.38
CA ALA A 178 8.03 -13.66 -12.16
C ALA A 178 7.32 -12.87 -11.05
N HIS A 179 5.99 -12.68 -11.13
CA HIS A 179 5.18 -11.91 -10.19
C HIS A 179 5.52 -10.42 -10.08
N VAL A 180 6.21 -9.84 -11.07
CA VAL A 180 6.47 -8.40 -11.16
C VAL A 180 5.48 -7.77 -12.14
N GLN A 181 4.61 -6.90 -11.63
CA GLN A 181 3.63 -6.19 -12.45
C GLN A 181 4.12 -4.76 -12.75
N ILE A 182 4.39 -4.51 -14.03
CA ILE A 182 4.73 -3.16 -14.50
C ILE A 182 3.45 -2.43 -14.88
N ARG A 183 3.24 -1.24 -14.29
CA ARG A 183 2.13 -0.34 -14.64
C ARG A 183 2.55 0.72 -15.66
N ASP A 184 3.73 1.30 -15.50
CA ASP A 184 4.32 2.25 -16.47
C ASP A 184 5.53 1.60 -17.17
N ILE A 185 5.43 1.46 -18.49
CA ILE A 185 6.48 0.91 -19.35
C ILE A 185 7.74 1.79 -19.33
N ARG A 186 7.61 3.12 -19.20
CA ARG A 186 8.76 4.04 -19.15
C ARG A 186 9.62 3.82 -17.91
N ALA A 187 8.99 3.42 -16.80
CA ALA A 187 9.72 3.10 -15.57
C ALA A 187 10.70 1.93 -15.79
N LEU A 188 10.40 1.00 -16.71
CA LEU A 188 11.31 -0.08 -17.06
C LEU A 188 12.52 0.41 -17.86
N GLU A 189 12.35 1.39 -18.75
CA GLU A 189 13.48 1.98 -19.50
C GLU A 189 14.42 2.74 -18.55
N HIS A 190 13.85 3.55 -17.65
CA HIS A 190 14.64 4.27 -16.64
C HIS A 190 15.27 3.36 -15.58
N MET A 191 14.81 2.12 -15.46
CA MET A 191 15.36 1.15 -14.50
C MET A 191 16.84 0.81 -14.79
N GLY A 192 17.27 0.91 -16.05
CA GLY A 192 18.67 0.68 -16.46
C GLY A 192 19.65 1.73 -15.92
N ASP A 193 19.16 2.93 -15.61
CA ASP A 193 19.96 4.07 -15.18
C ASP A 193 19.80 4.36 -13.67
N ILE A 194 19.27 3.41 -12.89
CA ILE A 194 19.10 3.62 -11.44
C ILE A 194 20.46 3.55 -10.74
N ASN A 195 20.88 4.67 -10.14
CA ASN A 195 22.08 4.75 -9.30
C ASN A 195 21.78 4.79 -7.79
N LEU A 196 20.54 5.05 -7.41
CA LEU A 196 20.09 5.11 -6.01
C LEU A 196 18.74 4.44 -5.88
N VAL A 197 18.64 3.50 -4.94
CA VAL A 197 17.38 2.87 -4.57
C VAL A 197 17.04 3.26 -3.14
N CYS A 198 15.94 3.99 -2.98
CA CYS A 198 15.39 4.31 -1.67
C CYS A 198 14.36 3.24 -1.31
N PHE A 199 14.59 2.52 -0.22
CA PHE A 199 13.63 1.55 0.31
C PHE A 199 12.92 2.14 1.51
N ASP A 200 11.60 2.01 1.54
CA ASP A 200 10.87 2.15 2.79
C ASP A 200 11.20 0.95 3.70
N LYS A 201 11.15 1.14 5.01
CA LYS A 201 11.39 0.07 5.97
C LYS A 201 10.16 -0.82 6.06
N THR A 202 9.02 -0.24 6.44
CA THR A 202 7.88 -1.02 6.89
C THR A 202 6.97 -1.42 5.73
N GLY A 203 6.86 -2.72 5.46
CA GLY A 203 6.09 -3.26 4.34
C GLY A 203 6.92 -3.49 3.07
N VAL A 204 8.18 -3.04 3.02
CA VAL A 204 9.12 -3.30 1.91
C VAL A 204 10.32 -4.12 2.41
N LEU A 205 11.11 -3.60 3.36
CA LEU A 205 12.22 -4.35 3.96
C LEU A 205 11.76 -5.29 5.08
N THR A 206 10.77 -4.84 5.85
CA THR A 206 10.17 -5.62 6.93
C THR A 206 8.74 -5.99 6.57
N THR A 207 8.30 -7.16 7.00
CA THR A 207 6.87 -7.49 6.97
C THR A 207 6.13 -6.60 7.98
N ARG A 208 4.85 -6.26 7.73
CA ARG A 208 3.98 -5.60 8.73
C ARG A 208 3.55 -6.56 9.85
N GLN A 209 4.41 -7.51 10.19
CA GLN A 209 4.12 -8.60 11.11
C GLN A 209 5.22 -8.62 12.16
N MET A 210 4.81 -8.53 13.42
CA MET A 210 5.73 -8.67 14.53
C MET A 210 6.08 -10.15 14.71
N ASP A 211 7.37 -10.43 14.88
CA ASP A 211 7.91 -11.77 15.08
C ASP A 211 8.83 -11.80 16.30
N ILE A 212 8.77 -12.89 17.06
CA ILE A 212 9.69 -13.13 18.18
C ILE A 212 11.05 -13.52 17.62
N LYS A 213 12.08 -12.72 17.92
CA LYS A 213 13.47 -12.96 17.47
C LYS A 213 14.32 -13.70 18.49
N LYS A 214 14.14 -13.40 19.78
CA LYS A 214 14.96 -13.96 20.86
C LYS A 214 14.10 -14.36 22.05
N VAL A 215 14.44 -15.50 22.64
CA VAL A 215 13.89 -15.96 23.92
C VAL A 215 15.03 -16.00 24.92
N TYR A 216 14.85 -15.32 26.06
CA TYR A 216 15.86 -15.20 27.10
C TYR A 216 15.54 -16.17 28.25
N PHE A 217 16.51 -16.99 28.60
CA PHE A 217 16.56 -17.82 29.81
C PHE A 217 17.69 -17.31 30.71
N PRO A 218 17.70 -17.65 32.01
CA PRO A 218 18.74 -17.20 32.93
C PRO A 218 20.17 -17.44 32.44
N ASP A 219 20.41 -18.60 31.83
CA ASP A 219 21.75 -19.02 31.40
C ASP A 219 21.93 -19.07 29.86
N LEU A 220 20.87 -18.79 29.09
CA LEU A 220 20.87 -19.02 27.63
C LEU A 220 20.01 -18.00 26.88
N ILE A 221 20.48 -17.55 25.73
CA ILE A 221 19.71 -16.74 24.78
C ILE A 221 19.50 -17.56 23.52
N ILE A 222 18.27 -17.60 23.03
CA ILE A 222 17.91 -18.41 21.86
C ILE A 222 17.41 -17.51 20.76
N GLU A 223 18.06 -17.60 19.62
CA GLU A 223 17.61 -16.95 18.40
C GLU A 223 16.63 -17.87 17.67
N THR A 224 15.40 -17.38 17.46
CA THR A 224 14.28 -18.17 16.94
C THR A 224 14.47 -18.59 15.48
N GLU A 225 15.37 -17.93 14.74
CA GLU A 225 15.73 -18.24 13.36
C GLU A 225 16.44 -19.60 13.23
N ASN A 226 17.22 -19.99 14.25
CA ASN A 226 17.97 -21.25 14.26
C ASN A 226 17.17 -22.44 14.83
N GLY A 227 15.92 -22.19 15.22
CA GLY A 227 15.08 -23.14 15.93
C GLY A 227 15.52 -23.36 17.39
N THR A 228 14.61 -23.84 18.22
CA THR A 228 14.84 -24.06 19.66
C THR A 228 15.54 -25.39 19.94
N LYS A 229 16.64 -25.67 19.24
CA LYS A 229 17.35 -26.96 19.36
C LYS A 229 18.16 -27.12 20.65
N ASN A 230 18.35 -26.04 21.42
CA ASN A 230 19.26 -25.98 22.56
C ASN A 230 18.56 -25.99 23.93
N ILE A 231 17.27 -26.29 24.01
CA ILE A 231 16.52 -26.38 25.27
C ILE A 231 16.07 -27.81 25.48
N GLU A 232 15.97 -28.23 26.74
CA GLU A 232 15.12 -29.35 27.12
C GLU A 232 13.71 -29.16 26.55
N GLU A 233 13.20 -30.21 25.91
CA GLU A 233 11.92 -30.20 25.21
C GLU A 233 10.74 -29.83 26.13
N SER A 234 10.83 -30.20 27.41
CA SER A 234 9.85 -29.86 28.46
C SER A 234 9.71 -28.36 28.69
N VAL A 235 10.84 -27.64 28.79
CA VAL A 235 10.87 -26.19 29.03
C VAL A 235 10.42 -25.43 27.78
N ALA A 236 10.84 -25.87 26.59
CA ALA A 236 10.40 -25.28 25.33
C ALA A 236 8.87 -25.37 25.17
N GLN A 237 8.28 -26.54 25.48
CA GLN A 237 6.84 -26.72 25.44
C GLN A 237 6.10 -25.80 26.41
N LEU A 238 6.63 -25.56 27.62
CA LEU A 238 6.02 -24.62 28.58
C LEU A 238 6.02 -23.18 28.05
N VAL A 239 7.12 -22.73 27.45
CA VAL A 239 7.22 -21.40 26.85
C VAL A 239 6.20 -21.23 25.74
N TYR A 240 6.07 -22.21 24.85
CA TYR A 240 5.08 -22.14 23.77
C TYR A 240 3.65 -22.16 24.28
N LYS A 241 3.34 -22.96 25.29
CA LYS A 241 2.03 -22.97 25.94
C LYS A 241 1.72 -21.62 26.59
N ALA A 242 2.70 -21.00 27.26
CA ALA A 242 2.55 -19.66 27.83
C ALA A 242 2.26 -18.62 26.74
N CYS A 243 3.01 -18.63 25.63
CA CYS A 243 2.75 -17.74 24.49
C CYS A 243 1.35 -17.93 23.89
N ALA A 244 0.86 -19.18 23.84
CA ALA A 244 -0.45 -19.52 23.28
C ALA A 244 -1.63 -19.18 24.20
N LEU A 245 -1.46 -19.27 25.53
CA LEU A 245 -2.55 -19.12 26.50
C LEU A 245 -2.60 -17.75 27.17
N CYS A 246 -1.45 -17.11 27.42
CA CYS A 246 -1.35 -15.83 28.12
C CYS A 246 -1.41 -14.64 27.14
N ASN A 247 -2.51 -14.55 26.40
CA ASN A 247 -2.82 -13.42 25.51
C ASN A 247 -4.32 -13.09 25.57
N ASP A 248 -4.69 -11.90 25.12
CA ASP A 248 -6.08 -11.42 25.17
C ASP A 248 -6.93 -11.83 23.96
N VAL A 249 -6.44 -12.74 23.13
CA VAL A 249 -7.16 -13.23 21.94
C VAL A 249 -8.13 -14.34 22.32
N LEU A 250 -9.35 -13.94 22.71
CA LEU A 250 -10.41 -14.86 23.14
C LEU A 250 -10.98 -15.73 22.00
N PHE A 251 -10.98 -15.22 20.76
CA PHE A 251 -11.53 -15.91 19.60
C PHE A 251 -10.57 -15.86 18.42
N PHE A 252 -10.02 -17.02 18.08
CA PHE A 252 -9.03 -17.14 17.01
C PHE A 252 -9.55 -16.75 15.62
N GLN A 253 -10.87 -16.83 15.39
CA GLN A 253 -11.51 -16.33 14.17
C GLN A 253 -11.41 -14.80 13.99
N LYS A 254 -11.09 -14.07 15.06
CA LYS A 254 -10.84 -12.62 15.07
C LYS A 254 -9.38 -12.26 15.33
N THR A 255 -8.42 -13.14 15.01
CA THR A 255 -6.96 -12.87 15.15
C THR A 255 -6.51 -11.59 14.43
N ILE A 256 -7.25 -11.14 13.40
CA ILE A 256 -6.97 -9.91 12.66
C ILE A 256 -7.15 -8.65 13.53
N LEU A 257 -7.91 -8.74 14.62
CA LEU A 257 -8.17 -7.63 15.56
C LEU A 257 -7.28 -7.69 16.81
N ALA A 258 -6.38 -8.68 16.90
CA ALA A 258 -5.47 -8.81 18.03
C ALA A 258 -4.35 -7.76 17.97
N ASN A 259 -3.83 -7.37 19.14
CA ASN A 259 -2.61 -6.57 19.22
C ASN A 259 -1.47 -7.28 18.46
N PRO A 260 -0.63 -6.55 17.69
CA PRO A 260 0.54 -7.13 17.01
C PRO A 260 1.43 -8.01 17.89
N ILE A 261 1.58 -7.68 19.19
CA ILE A 261 2.38 -8.44 20.15
C ILE A 261 1.74 -9.81 20.44
N ASP A 262 0.45 -9.84 20.76
CA ASP A 262 -0.28 -11.08 21.04
C ASP A 262 -0.28 -11.99 19.83
N LEU A 263 -0.47 -11.41 18.64
CA LEU A 263 -0.41 -12.15 17.38
C LEU A 263 0.99 -12.76 17.15
N ALA A 264 2.06 -12.06 17.52
CA ALA A 264 3.43 -12.58 17.42
C ALA A 264 3.66 -13.77 18.36
N LEU A 265 3.18 -13.69 19.61
CA LEU A 265 3.26 -14.78 20.61
C LEU A 265 2.52 -16.03 20.13
N ILE A 266 1.29 -15.84 19.65
CA ILE A 266 0.45 -16.91 19.13
C ILE A 266 1.11 -17.58 17.92
N ARG A 267 1.58 -16.79 16.94
CA ARG A 267 2.26 -17.32 15.75
C ARG A 267 3.54 -18.06 16.10
N PHE A 268 4.28 -17.57 17.09
CA PHE A 268 5.47 -18.24 17.58
C PHE A 268 5.16 -19.63 18.16
N ALA A 269 4.07 -19.77 18.93
CA ALA A 269 3.61 -21.08 19.41
C ALA A 269 3.20 -22.00 18.24
N GLN A 270 2.41 -21.50 17.29
CA GLN A 270 1.96 -22.26 16.12
C GLN A 270 3.12 -22.75 15.24
N LYS A 271 4.14 -21.91 15.01
CA LYS A 271 5.34 -22.27 14.25
C LYS A 271 6.11 -23.42 14.90
N ASN A 272 6.02 -23.54 16.22
CA ASN A 272 6.61 -24.62 17.01
C ASN A 272 5.65 -25.80 17.26
N ARG A 273 4.67 -26.01 16.36
CA ARG A 273 3.75 -27.16 16.32
C ARG A 273 2.79 -27.27 17.50
N ILE A 274 2.46 -26.15 18.14
CA ILE A 274 1.40 -26.10 19.14
C ILE A 274 0.06 -25.82 18.46
N ASP A 275 -0.91 -26.72 18.66
CA ASP A 275 -2.31 -26.45 18.31
C ASP A 275 -2.97 -25.62 19.42
N VAL A 276 -3.09 -24.31 19.15
CA VAL A 276 -3.64 -23.36 20.11
C VAL A 276 -5.13 -23.62 20.37
N ASN A 277 -5.87 -24.13 19.39
CA ASN A 277 -7.31 -24.40 19.57
C ASN A 277 -7.53 -25.57 20.54
N GLU A 278 -6.72 -26.63 20.41
CA GLU A 278 -6.75 -27.77 21.33
C GLU A 278 -6.37 -27.35 22.76
N LEU A 279 -5.35 -26.52 22.91
CA LEU A 279 -4.93 -25.98 24.21
C LEU A 279 -6.00 -25.13 24.88
N LEU A 280 -6.71 -24.29 24.14
CA LEU A 280 -7.79 -23.47 24.69
C LEU A 280 -8.99 -24.32 25.14
N LEU A 281 -9.22 -25.48 24.52
CA LEU A 281 -10.22 -26.45 24.97
C LEU A 281 -9.77 -27.16 26.25
N GLN A 282 -8.48 -27.48 26.35
CA GLN A 282 -7.91 -28.18 27.51
C GLN A 282 -7.76 -27.27 28.73
N TYR A 283 -7.39 -26.00 28.53
CA TYR A 283 -7.12 -25.03 29.58
C TYR A 283 -8.10 -23.87 29.50
N LYS A 284 -9.15 -23.94 30.31
CA LYS A 284 -10.18 -22.89 30.39
C LYS A 284 -9.64 -21.67 31.15
N ARG A 285 -9.68 -20.48 30.55
CA ARG A 285 -9.41 -19.20 31.23
C ARG A 285 -10.43 -19.00 32.36
N ILE A 286 -9.94 -18.78 33.58
CA ILE A 286 -10.78 -18.64 34.80
C ILE A 286 -10.93 -17.16 35.19
N TYR A 287 -9.96 -16.32 34.82
CA TYR A 287 -9.91 -14.90 35.13
C TYR A 287 -9.29 -14.13 33.95
N ASP A 288 -9.71 -12.87 33.77
CA ASP A 288 -9.14 -11.96 32.79
C ASP A 288 -8.00 -11.13 33.36
#